data_AF-A0A7C6L7J7-F1
#
_entry.id   AF-A0A7C6L7J7-F1
#
_cell.length_a   1.000
_cell.length_b   1.000
_cell.length_c   1.000
_cell.angle_alpha   90.00
_cell.angle_beta   90.00
_cell.angle_gamma   90.00
#
_symmetry.space_group_name_H-M   'P 1'
#
loop_
_entity.id
_entity.type
_entity.pdbx_description
1 polymer ?
#
loop_
_entity_poly.entity_id
_entity_poly.type
_entity_poly.pdbx_seq_one_letter_code
_entity_poly.pdbx_strand_id
1 'polypeptide(L)'
;MKKFKQFILPAVIVLIGAGAAFATNAAKVSDSDLVDAYYYDNTTSHCLETGIKCATSGLTLCTWTNPSTGINYVLQESDGTSCGSFLYEP
;
A
#
# COMPACT_ATOMS: atom_id res chain seq x y z
N MET A 1 -5.99 -50.76 1.39
CA MET A 1 -6.59 -49.41 1.12
C MET A 1 -6.51 -48.58 2.39
N LYS A 2 -6.06 -47.31 2.34
CA LYS A 2 -5.99 -46.28 3.43
C LYS A 2 -4.56 -45.79 3.76
N LYS A 3 -3.87 -45.10 2.86
CA LYS A 3 -2.77 -44.18 3.25
C LYS A 3 -2.64 -42.89 2.41
N PHE A 4 -3.42 -42.72 1.34
CA PHE A 4 -3.32 -41.55 0.46
C PHE A 4 -4.04 -40.26 0.94
N LYS A 5 -4.71 -40.26 2.11
CA LYS A 5 -5.48 -39.10 2.58
C LYS A 5 -4.71 -38.10 3.46
N GLN A 6 -3.46 -38.39 3.86
CA GLN A 6 -2.75 -37.59 4.86
C GLN A 6 -1.79 -36.53 4.28
N PHE A 7 -1.53 -36.54 2.96
CA PHE A 7 -0.58 -35.63 2.33
C PHE A 7 -1.20 -34.37 1.71
N ILE A 8 -2.53 -34.20 1.80
CA ILE A 8 -3.22 -33.04 1.19
C ILE A 8 -3.25 -31.83 2.14
N LEU A 9 -3.00 -32.03 3.44
CA LEU A 9 -3.15 -30.97 4.44
C LEU A 9 -2.06 -29.86 4.44
N PRO A 10 -0.77 -30.10 4.10
CA PRO A 10 0.25 -29.05 4.21
C PRO A 10 0.30 -28.13 2.98
N ALA A 11 -0.30 -28.52 1.85
CA ALA A 11 -0.22 -27.75 0.61
C ALA A 11 -1.14 -26.52 0.57
N VAL A 12 -2.15 -26.45 1.43
CA VAL A 12 -3.13 -25.35 1.45
C VAL A 12 -2.61 -24.11 2.18
N ILE A 13 -1.65 -24.28 3.10
CA ILE A 13 -1.15 -23.17 3.94
C ILE A 13 -0.18 -22.26 3.16
N VAL A 14 0.46 -22.77 2.12
CA VAL A 14 1.42 -22.00 1.30
C VAL A 14 0.72 -21.07 0.30
N LEU A 15 -0.53 -21.36 -0.08
CA LEU A 15 -1.29 -20.55 -1.05
C LEU A 15 -1.85 -19.24 -0.47
N ILE A 16 -1.88 -19.08 0.86
CA ILE A 16 -2.36 -17.86 1.51
C ILE A 16 -1.21 -16.86 1.76
N GLY A 17 0.05 -17.29 1.59
CA GLY A 17 1.23 -16.44 1.83
C GLY A 17 1.65 -15.54 0.67
N ALA A 18 1.12 -15.72 -0.54
CA ALA A 18 1.62 -15.08 -1.77
C ALA A 18 0.71 -13.97 -2.33
N GLY A 19 -0.19 -13.41 -1.51
CA GLY A 19 -1.07 -12.30 -1.92
C GLY A 19 -0.70 -10.94 -1.34
N ALA A 20 0.17 -10.87 -0.32
CA ALA A 20 0.49 -9.63 0.39
C ALA A 20 1.63 -8.82 -0.24
N ALA A 21 2.34 -9.39 -1.22
CA ALA A 21 3.32 -8.67 -2.02
C ALA A 21 2.65 -8.21 -3.33
N PHE A 22 1.66 -7.33 -3.21
CA PHE A 22 1.27 -6.52 -4.36
C PHE A 22 2.51 -5.74 -4.80
N ALA A 23 2.88 -5.99 -6.04
CA ALA A 23 4.14 -5.64 -6.66
C ALA A 23 4.34 -4.12 -6.79
N THR A 24 4.83 -3.46 -5.73
CA THR A 24 5.50 -2.15 -5.87
C THR A 24 6.97 -2.43 -6.19
N ASN A 25 7.26 -2.79 -7.44
CA ASN A 25 8.61 -2.81 -8.01
C ASN A 25 8.50 -2.45 -9.50
N ALA A 26 7.89 -1.30 -9.82
CA ALA A 26 7.71 -0.89 -11.22
C ALA A 26 7.97 0.60 -11.48
N ALA A 27 8.82 1.24 -10.69
CA ALA A 27 9.81 2.17 -11.23
C ALA A 27 11.08 2.04 -10.37
N LYS A 28 12.18 2.60 -10.82
CA LYS A 28 13.32 2.89 -9.95
C LYS A 28 13.17 4.36 -9.62
N VAL A 29 12.23 4.71 -8.74
CA VAL A 29 12.25 6.05 -8.16
C VAL A 29 13.48 6.10 -7.26
N SER A 30 14.36 7.06 -7.52
CA SER A 30 15.56 7.26 -6.69
C SER A 30 15.09 7.59 -5.27
N ASP A 31 15.77 7.09 -4.23
CA ASP A 31 15.41 7.31 -2.82
C ASP A 31 15.19 8.80 -2.48
N SER A 32 15.79 9.71 -3.28
CA SER A 32 15.65 11.16 -3.20
C SER A 32 14.29 11.73 -3.63
N ASP A 33 13.47 10.98 -4.35
CA ASP A 33 12.13 11.40 -4.80
C ASP A 33 10.99 10.84 -3.93
N LEU A 34 11.35 10.10 -2.87
CA LEU A 34 10.43 9.54 -1.90
C LEU A 34 10.08 10.55 -0.82
N VAL A 35 8.79 10.91 -0.72
CA VAL A 35 8.24 11.81 0.29
C VAL A 35 7.25 11.08 1.19
N ASP A 36 7.07 11.60 2.41
CA ASP A 36 6.10 11.07 3.36
C ASP A 36 4.68 11.28 2.83
N ALA A 37 3.89 10.21 2.89
CA ALA A 37 2.61 10.15 2.23
C ALA A 37 1.45 10.28 3.22
N TYR A 38 0.52 11.17 2.88
CA TYR A 38 -0.64 11.53 3.70
C TYR A 38 -1.94 11.10 3.03
N TYR A 39 -2.98 10.82 3.82
CA TYR A 39 -4.33 10.64 3.31
C TYR A 39 -5.25 11.67 3.95
N TYR A 40 -6.24 12.11 3.17
CA TYR A 40 -7.27 13.00 3.69
C TYR A 40 -8.30 12.18 4.48
N ASP A 41 -8.35 12.42 5.79
CA ASP A 41 -9.39 11.87 6.63
C ASP A 41 -10.57 12.83 6.70
N ASN A 42 -11.71 12.43 6.14
CA ASN A 42 -12.91 13.27 6.10
C ASN A 42 -13.51 13.49 7.50
N THR A 43 -13.28 12.58 8.46
CA THR A 43 -13.88 12.65 9.79
C THR A 43 -13.24 13.72 10.66
N THR A 44 -11.93 13.89 10.53
CA THR A 44 -11.12 14.92 11.20
C THR A 44 -10.85 16.12 10.31
N SER A 45 -11.17 16.03 9.01
CA SER A 45 -10.84 17.02 7.97
C SER A 45 -9.35 17.34 7.90
N HIS A 46 -8.49 16.38 8.29
CA HIS A 46 -7.06 16.54 8.40
C HIS A 46 -6.32 15.54 7.50
N CYS A 47 -5.10 15.91 7.12
CA CYS A 47 -4.18 15.03 6.40
C CYS A 47 -3.39 14.22 7.41
N LEU A 48 -3.66 12.93 7.45
CA LEU A 48 -3.03 12.00 8.39
C LEU A 48 -1.88 11.29 7.68
N GLU A 49 -0.74 11.22 8.34
CA GLU A 49 0.43 10.50 7.83
C GLU A 49 0.17 9.00 7.87
N THR A 50 0.57 8.30 6.80
CA THR A 50 0.46 6.83 6.74
C THR A 50 1.71 6.09 7.18
N GLY A 51 2.85 6.80 7.27
CA GLY A 51 4.17 6.19 7.44
C GLY A 51 4.69 5.47 6.19
N ILE A 52 4.01 5.61 5.05
CA ILE A 52 4.43 5.10 3.75
C ILE A 52 5.13 6.22 3.01
N LYS A 53 6.14 5.86 2.23
CA LYS A 53 6.83 6.76 1.33
C LYS A 53 6.41 6.49 -0.10
N CYS A 54 6.05 7.55 -0.81
CA CYS A 54 5.64 7.49 -2.21
C CYS A 54 6.48 8.49 -3.02
N ALA A 55 6.50 8.28 -4.34
CA ALA A 55 7.19 9.15 -5.27
C ALA A 55 6.37 10.41 -5.58
N THR A 56 7.02 11.55 -5.77
CA THR A 56 6.36 12.77 -6.31
C THR A 56 6.05 12.67 -7.80
N SER A 57 6.61 11.68 -8.50
CA SER A 57 6.38 11.44 -9.93
C SER A 57 6.30 9.95 -10.24
N GLY A 58 5.41 9.59 -11.18
CA GLY A 58 5.24 8.22 -11.60
C GLY A 58 4.03 8.04 -12.52
N LEU A 59 3.73 6.79 -12.87
CA LEU A 59 2.61 6.44 -13.75
C LEU A 59 1.40 5.90 -12.98
N THR A 60 1.63 5.31 -11.80
CA THR A 60 0.60 4.68 -10.97
C THR A 60 0.41 5.46 -9.68
N LEU A 61 -0.83 5.78 -9.33
CA LEU A 61 -1.15 6.51 -8.10
C LEU A 61 -0.79 5.66 -6.87
N CYS A 62 -0.12 6.28 -5.91
CA CYS A 62 0.15 5.66 -4.62
C CYS A 62 -1.16 5.57 -3.84
N THR A 63 -1.55 4.35 -3.45
CA THR A 63 -2.76 4.14 -2.65
C THR A 63 -2.43 3.31 -1.42
N TRP A 64 -3.15 3.57 -0.33
CA TRP A 64 -3.02 2.85 0.91
C TRP A 64 -4.36 2.35 1.39
N THR A 65 -4.42 1.06 1.69
CA THR A 65 -5.59 0.45 2.29
C THR A 65 -5.45 0.48 3.80
N ASN A 66 -6.35 1.20 4.46
CA ASN A 66 -6.36 1.29 5.91
C ASN A 66 -6.65 -0.10 6.50
N PRO A 67 -5.75 -0.66 7.33
CA PRO A 67 -5.91 -2.03 7.85
C PRO A 67 -7.05 -2.16 8.86
N SER A 68 -7.52 -1.05 9.44
CA SER A 68 -8.62 -1.04 10.40
C SER A 68 -9.99 -0.94 9.74
N THR A 69 -10.10 -0.24 8.61
CA THR A 69 -11.39 -0.01 7.92
C THR A 69 -11.51 -0.74 6.58
N GLY A 70 -10.40 -1.19 6.00
CA GLY A 70 -10.34 -1.80 4.67
C GLY A 70 -10.56 -0.83 3.52
N ILE A 71 -10.61 0.47 3.79
CA ILE A 71 -10.85 1.51 2.78
C ILE A 71 -9.52 1.86 2.11
N ASN A 72 -9.52 1.93 0.78
CA ASN A 72 -8.38 2.37 -0.01
C ASN A 72 -8.42 3.90 -0.17
N TYR A 73 -7.34 4.55 0.24
CA TYR A 73 -7.14 5.99 0.15
C TYR A 73 -6.03 6.28 -0.86
N VAL A 74 -6.23 7.31 -1.68
CA VAL A 74 -5.15 7.83 -2.53
C VAL A 74 -4.24 8.70 -1.68
N LEU A 75 -2.95 8.45 -1.76
CA LEU A 75 -1.95 9.16 -0.98
C LEU A 75 -1.53 10.45 -1.67
N GLN A 76 -1.31 11.46 -0.86
CA GLN A 76 -1.04 12.82 -1.27
C GLN A 76 0.11 13.39 -0.43
N GLU A 77 0.80 14.37 -0.99
CA GLU A 77 1.77 15.18 -0.25
C GLU A 77 1.03 16.09 0.74
N SER A 78 1.70 16.51 1.82
CA SER A 78 1.19 17.56 2.70
C SER A 78 1.83 18.89 2.34
N ASP A 79 1.01 19.88 1.97
CA ASP A 79 1.46 21.27 1.78
C ASP A 79 1.43 22.06 3.12
N GLY A 80 1.37 21.35 4.25
CA GLY A 80 1.30 21.92 5.61
C GLY A 80 -0.07 22.46 6.01
N THR A 81 -0.92 22.86 5.05
CA THR A 81 -2.28 23.37 5.31
C THR A 81 -3.38 22.45 4.77
N SER A 82 -3.04 21.61 3.80
CA SER A 82 -3.97 20.74 3.08
C SER A 82 -3.21 19.61 2.38
N CYS A 83 -3.93 18.55 2.02
CA CYS A 83 -3.39 17.47 1.23
C CYS A 83 -3.22 18.01 -0.19
N GLY A 84 -1.97 18.07 -0.62
CA GLY A 84 -1.57 18.66 -1.88
C GLY A 84 -1.66 17.66 -3.02
N SER A 85 -0.57 17.57 -3.77
CA SER A 85 -0.46 16.77 -4.99
C SER A 85 -0.59 15.28 -4.73
N PHE A 86 -1.14 14.54 -5.70
CA PHE A 86 -1.15 13.09 -5.66
C PHE A 86 0.27 12.54 -5.75
N LEU A 87 0.54 11.51 -4.95
CA LEU A 87 1.79 10.77 -4.98
C LEU A 87 1.64 9.52 -5.85
N TYR A 88 2.77 8.97 -6.26
CA TYR A 88 2.87 7.85 -7.17
C TYR A 88 3.66 6.70 -6.55
N GLU A 89 3.41 5.48 -7.02
CA GLU A 89 4.19 4.32 -6.61
C GLU A 89 5.64 4.42 -7.12
N PRO A 90 6.64 4.03 -6.31
CA PRO A 90 8.04 4.09 -6.68
C PRO A 90 8.54 3.00 -7.63
#